data_AF-A0A963WC85-F1
#
_entry.id   AF-A0A963WC85-F1
#
_cell.length_a   1.000
_cell.length_b   1.000
_cell.length_c   1.000
_cell.angle_alpha   90.00
_cell.angle_beta   90.00
_cell.angle_gamma   90.00
#
_symmetry.space_group_name_H-M   'P 1'
#
loop_
_entity.id
_entity.type
_entity.pdbx_description
1 polymer ?
#
loop_
_entity_poly.entity_id
_entity_poly.type
_entity_poly.pdbx_seq_one_letter_code
_entity_poly.pdbx_strand_id
1 'polypeptide(L)'
;QYALFGNAAAMSHKVVWDYTYYWSVLAPLFFHGRLADTALLAECAAPMQACAQLNQGMQDWLRAAAEQRGERLPRAPAFQDHTQIHWFRTLNTRLTQPAARADVARQMHEAPQVMATLA
;
A
#
# COMPACT_ATOMS: atom_id res chain seq x y z
N GLN A 1 11.30 7.70 8.82
CA GLN A 1 11.59 7.41 7.39
C GLN A 1 13.09 7.22 7.16
N TYR A 2 13.96 8.17 7.52
CA TYR A 2 15.41 8.05 7.26
C TYR A 2 16.13 6.89 7.96
N ALA A 3 15.70 6.51 9.17
CA ALA A 3 16.34 5.41 9.91
C ALA A 3 16.22 4.03 9.20
N LEU A 4 15.23 3.86 8.32
CA LEU A 4 15.04 2.63 7.55
C LEU A 4 16.07 2.49 6.41
N PHE A 5 16.65 3.62 5.96
CA PHE A 5 17.61 3.61 4.86
C PHE A 5 18.87 2.86 5.26
N GLY A 6 19.31 1.94 4.40
CA GLY A 6 20.44 1.06 4.66
C GLY A 6 20.05 -0.36 5.10
N ASN A 7 18.77 -0.61 5.44
CA ASN A 7 18.24 -1.96 5.60
C ASN A 7 17.47 -2.37 4.32
N ALA A 8 18.09 -3.20 3.48
CA ALA A 8 17.52 -3.61 2.19
C ALA A 8 16.21 -4.40 2.36
N ALA A 9 16.13 -5.29 3.35
CA ALA A 9 14.92 -6.07 3.59
C ALA A 9 13.77 -5.15 4.02
N ALA A 10 13.98 -4.28 5.01
CA ALA A 10 12.95 -3.37 5.50
C ALA A 10 12.49 -2.38 4.42
N MET A 11 13.41 -1.91 3.57
CA MET A 11 13.09 -1.06 2.42
C MET A 11 12.21 -1.78 1.39
N SER A 12 12.52 -3.04 1.05
CA SER A 12 11.68 -3.83 0.13
C SER A 12 10.27 -4.03 0.67
N HIS A 13 10.13 -4.36 1.97
CA HIS A 13 8.82 -4.48 2.62
C HIS A 13 8.06 -3.15 2.58
N LYS A 14 8.74 -2.04 2.90
CA LYS A 14 8.14 -0.71 2.84
C LYS A 14 7.62 -0.37 1.44
N VAL A 15 8.38 -0.67 0.39
CA VAL A 15 7.96 -0.41 -0.99
C VAL A 15 6.68 -1.18 -1.32
N VAL A 16 6.63 -2.49 -1.04
CA VAL A 16 5.44 -3.31 -1.30
C VAL A 16 4.23 -2.83 -0.50
N TRP A 17 4.46 -2.47 0.77
CA TRP A 17 3.41 -1.98 1.64
C TRP A 17 2.83 -0.64 1.21
N ASP A 18 3.69 0.39 1.05
CA ASP A 18 3.26 1.73 0.69
C ASP A 18 2.56 1.70 -0.69
N TYR A 19 3.11 0.93 -1.64
CA TYR A 19 2.48 0.74 -2.95
C TYR A 19 1.07 0.16 -2.81
N THR A 20 0.92 -0.90 -2.01
CA THR A 20 -0.39 -1.52 -1.78
C THR A 20 -1.37 -0.56 -1.12
N TYR A 21 -0.95 0.17 -0.08
CA TYR A 21 -1.81 1.12 0.63
C TYR A 21 -2.28 2.26 -0.29
N TYR A 22 -1.34 2.93 -0.97
CA TYR A 22 -1.68 4.08 -1.82
C TYR A 22 -2.55 3.67 -3.02
N TRP A 23 -2.22 2.56 -3.69
CA TRP A 23 -2.96 2.10 -4.87
C TRP A 23 -4.30 1.44 -4.54
N SER A 24 -4.51 0.96 -3.31
CA SER A 24 -5.80 0.36 -2.91
C SER A 24 -6.77 1.35 -2.29
N VAL A 25 -6.27 2.46 -1.71
CA VAL A 25 -7.10 3.38 -0.92
C VAL A 25 -7.21 4.76 -1.56
N LEU A 26 -6.09 5.48 -1.66
CA LEU A 26 -6.11 6.90 -2.04
C LEU A 26 -6.16 7.11 -3.55
N ALA A 27 -5.37 6.34 -4.31
CA ALA A 27 -5.29 6.48 -5.75
C ALA A 27 -6.63 6.19 -6.46
N PRO A 28 -7.43 5.16 -6.10
CA PRO A 28 -8.72 4.93 -6.73
C PRO A 28 -9.69 6.12 -6.62
N LEU A 29 -9.66 6.83 -5.48
CA LEU A 29 -10.50 8.02 -5.28
C LEU A 29 -10.12 9.15 -6.24
N PHE A 30 -8.82 9.32 -6.53
CA PHE A 30 -8.34 10.33 -7.48
C PHE A 30 -8.61 9.91 -8.93
N PHE A 31 -8.13 8.72 -9.33
CA PHE A 31 -8.19 8.24 -10.71
C PHE A 31 -9.62 8.08 -11.22
N HIS A 32 -10.57 7.73 -10.34
CA HIS A 32 -11.97 7.54 -10.70
C HIS A 32 -12.88 8.73 -10.35
N GLY A 33 -12.29 9.89 -10.01
CA GLY A 33 -13.02 11.13 -9.77
C GLY A 33 -13.96 11.11 -8.56
N ARG A 34 -13.59 10.40 -7.49
CA ARG A 34 -14.42 10.18 -6.29
C ARG A 34 -13.95 10.90 -5.03
N LEU A 35 -12.91 11.74 -5.11
CA LEU A 35 -12.41 12.48 -3.94
C LEU A 35 -13.46 13.34 -3.23
N ALA A 36 -14.47 13.85 -3.97
CA ALA A 36 -15.56 14.67 -3.43
C ALA A 36 -16.89 13.91 -3.29
N ASP A 37 -16.93 12.59 -3.53
CA ASP A 37 -18.12 11.76 -3.40
C ASP A 37 -18.35 11.44 -1.92
N THR A 38 -18.96 12.36 -1.18
CA THR A 38 -19.15 12.24 0.27
C THR A 38 -19.98 11.03 0.67
N ALA A 39 -20.92 10.60 -0.18
CA ALA A 39 -21.71 9.39 0.06
C ALA A 39 -20.84 8.13 -0.03
N LEU A 40 -19.95 8.04 -1.02
CA LEU A 40 -18.96 6.95 -1.10
C LEU A 40 -17.99 6.98 0.09
N LEU A 41 -17.48 8.16 0.46
CA LEU A 41 -16.56 8.28 1.59
C LEU A 41 -17.20 7.86 2.91
N ALA A 42 -18.47 8.21 3.13
CA ALA A 42 -19.22 7.78 4.31
C ALA A 42 -19.48 6.26 4.29
N GLU A 43 -19.87 5.70 3.14
CA GLU A 43 -20.05 4.25 2.96
C GLU A 43 -18.76 3.47 3.25
N CYS A 44 -17.62 3.98 2.77
CA CYS A 44 -16.33 3.32 2.91
C CYS A 44 -15.52 3.75 4.14
N ALA A 45 -16.10 4.52 5.08
CA ALA A 45 -15.37 5.04 6.23
C ALA A 45 -14.74 3.92 7.08
N ALA A 46 -15.50 2.86 7.36
CA ALA A 46 -15.05 1.73 8.15
C ALA A 46 -13.87 0.96 7.51
N PRO A 47 -13.93 0.51 6.24
CA PRO A 47 -12.77 -0.14 5.61
C PRO A 47 -11.57 0.80 5.48
N MET A 48 -11.77 2.09 5.18
CA MET A 48 -10.66 3.06 5.14
C MET A 48 -9.98 3.22 6.51
N GLN A 49 -10.76 3.22 7.60
CA GLN A 49 -10.23 3.25 8.96
C GLN A 49 -9.43 1.97 9.28
N ALA A 50 -9.89 0.80 8.84
CA ALA A 50 -9.14 -0.45 9.00
C ALA A 50 -7.80 -0.42 8.24
N CYS A 51 -7.79 0.07 6.99
CA CYS A 51 -6.55 0.29 6.24
C CYS A 51 -5.60 1.26 6.96
N ALA A 52 -6.13 2.34 7.54
CA ALA A 52 -5.33 3.31 8.29
C ALA A 52 -4.69 2.68 9.54
N GLN A 53 -5.42 1.84 10.27
CA GLN A 53 -4.91 1.10 11.43
C GLN A 53 -3.81 0.11 11.03
N LEU A 54 -4.03 -0.68 9.97
CA LEU A 54 -3.01 -1.58 9.43
C LEU A 54 -1.76 -0.80 9.02
N ASN A 55 -1.93 0.33 8.33
CA ASN A 55 -0.81 1.16 7.90
C ASN A 55 -0.03 1.70 9.10
N GLN A 56 -0.71 2.18 10.15
CA GLN A 56 -0.06 2.63 11.36
C GLN A 56 0.77 1.51 12.00
N GLY A 57 0.20 0.31 12.14
CA GLY A 57 0.90 -0.87 12.67
C GLY A 57 2.15 -1.24 11.86
N MET A 58 2.06 -1.22 10.52
CA MET A 58 3.23 -1.46 9.67
C MET A 58 4.29 -0.37 9.81
N GLN A 59 3.92 0.91 9.91
CA GLN A 59 4.90 1.98 10.13
C GLN A 59 5.59 1.83 11.50
N ASP A 60 4.89 1.36 12.53
CA ASP A 60 5.47 1.02 13.83
C ASP A 60 6.46 -0.14 13.73
N TRP A 61 6.08 -1.22 13.04
CA TRP A 61 6.98 -2.36 12.80
C TRP A 61 8.23 -1.96 12.02
N LEU A 62 8.09 -1.18 10.94
CA LEU A 62 9.22 -0.68 10.14
C LEU A 62 10.15 0.21 10.97
N ARG A 63 9.60 1.04 11.88
CA ARG A 63 10.42 1.85 12.80
C ARG A 63 11.24 0.97 13.74
N ALA A 64 10.63 -0.04 14.35
CA ALA A 64 11.35 -0.97 15.21
C ALA A 64 12.43 -1.74 14.44
N ALA A 65 12.14 -2.16 13.20
CA ALA A 65 13.11 -2.82 12.33
C ALA A 65 14.29 -1.90 11.94
N ALA A 66 14.05 -0.60 11.78
CA ALA A 66 15.10 0.39 11.51
C ALA A 66 16.08 0.59 12.69
N GLU A 67 15.61 0.41 13.92
CA GLU A 67 16.43 0.56 15.14
C GLU A 67 17.38 -0.62 15.33
N GLN A 68 17.02 -1.79 14.79
CA GLN A 68 17.88 -2.98 14.77
C GLN A 68 18.99 -2.83 13.72
N ARG A 69 20.04 -2.07 14.05
CA ARG A 69 21.27 -2.01 13.24
C ARG A 69 21.91 -3.41 13.18
N GLY A 70 22.02 -4.02 12.00
CA GLY A 70 22.64 -5.35 11.93
C GLY A 70 22.92 -5.93 10.56
N GLU A 71 22.13 -5.65 9.54
CA GLU A 71 22.40 -6.27 8.22
C GLU A 71 23.48 -5.50 7.47
N ARG A 72 24.64 -6.14 7.29
CA ARG A 72 25.59 -5.77 6.24
C ARG A 72 24.87 -5.90 4.91
N LEU A 73 24.65 -4.77 4.23
CA LEU A 73 24.15 -4.78 2.86
C LEU A 73 25.03 -5.71 2.01
N PRO A 74 24.43 -6.55 1.15
CA PRO A 74 25.19 -7.35 0.21
C PRO A 74 26.11 -6.44 -0.61
N ARG A 75 27.32 -6.93 -0.90
CA ARG A 75 28.41 -6.14 -1.52
C ARG A 75 28.07 -5.66 -2.94
N ALA A 76 27.01 -6.19 -3.55
CA ALA A 76 26.51 -5.81 -4.86
C ALA A 76 25.05 -5.34 -4.76
N PRO A 77 24.66 -4.26 -5.47
CA PRO A 77 23.28 -3.82 -5.53
C PRO A 77 22.40 -4.86 -6.20
N ALA A 78 21.32 -5.27 -5.54
CA ALA A 78 20.26 -6.08 -6.13
C ALA A 78 19.10 -5.15 -6.52
N PHE A 79 18.91 -4.94 -7.82
CA PHE A 79 17.76 -4.19 -8.33
C PHE A 79 16.59 -5.15 -8.54
N GLN A 80 15.39 -4.71 -8.14
CA GLN A 80 14.15 -5.43 -8.40
C GLN A 80 13.32 -4.65 -9.41
N ASP A 81 12.89 -5.33 -10.47
CA ASP A 81 11.95 -4.77 -11.44
C ASP A 81 10.52 -4.89 -10.90
N HIS A 82 9.99 -3.78 -10.40
CA HIS A 82 8.64 -3.70 -9.87
C HIS A 82 7.56 -4.03 -10.91
N THR A 83 7.84 -3.88 -12.21
CA THR A 83 6.88 -4.21 -13.27
C THR A 83 6.63 -5.71 -13.36
N GLN A 84 7.56 -6.54 -12.85
CA GLN A 84 7.42 -8.00 -12.80
C GLN A 84 6.54 -8.47 -11.64
N ILE A 85 6.26 -7.61 -10.65
CA ILE A 85 5.40 -7.94 -9.52
C ILE A 85 3.94 -7.96 -9.99
N HIS A 86 3.34 -9.15 -10.07
CA HIS A 86 1.97 -9.35 -10.54
C HIS A 86 0.97 -8.46 -9.80
N TRP A 87 1.08 -8.39 -8.47
CA TRP A 87 0.20 -7.57 -7.63
C TRP A 87 0.23 -6.09 -7.99
N PHE A 88 1.41 -5.53 -8.27
CA PHE A 88 1.53 -4.13 -8.68
C PHE A 88 0.88 -3.89 -10.04
N ARG A 89 1.03 -4.83 -10.98
CA ARG A 89 0.32 -4.76 -12.26
C ARG A 89 -1.19 -4.81 -12.07
N THR A 90 -1.69 -5.69 -11.19
CA THR A 90 -3.12 -5.74 -10.85
C THR A 90 -3.63 -4.40 -10.34
N LEU A 91 -2.91 -3.78 -9.41
CA LEU A 91 -3.24 -2.46 -8.85
C LEU A 91 -3.22 -1.36 -9.93
N ASN A 92 -2.19 -1.32 -10.77
CA ASN A 92 -2.11 -0.36 -11.88
C ASN A 92 -3.26 -0.52 -12.87
N THR A 93 -3.62 -1.76 -13.21
CA THR A 93 -4.76 -2.03 -14.10
C THR A 93 -6.06 -1.51 -13.49
N ARG A 94 -6.29 -1.73 -12.18
CA ARG A 94 -7.48 -1.20 -11.48
C ARG A 94 -7.58 0.33 -11.50
N LEU A 95 -6.44 1.03 -11.49
CA LEU A 95 -6.42 2.50 -11.57
C LEU A 95 -6.64 3.04 -12.98
N THR A 96 -6.14 2.32 -13.99
CA THR A 96 -6.12 2.80 -15.38
C THR A 96 -7.32 2.33 -16.21
N GLN A 97 -8.08 1.35 -15.73
CA GLN A 97 -9.33 0.92 -16.34
C GLN A 97 -10.53 1.73 -15.80
N PRO A 98 -11.52 2.07 -16.65
CA PRO A 98 -12.74 2.71 -16.17
C PRO A 98 -13.41 1.88 -15.07
N ALA A 99 -13.77 2.54 -13.96
CA ALA A 99 -14.47 1.91 -12.84
C ALA A 99 -15.72 2.70 -12.47
N ALA A 100 -16.85 2.00 -12.26
CA ALA A 100 -18.04 2.64 -11.73
C ALA A 100 -17.87 2.91 -10.23
N ARG A 101 -18.73 3.78 -9.66
CA ARG A 101 -18.73 4.05 -8.20
C ARG A 101 -18.80 2.76 -7.38
N ALA A 102 -19.62 1.80 -7.80
CA ALA A 102 -19.78 0.52 -7.11
C ALA A 102 -18.49 -0.33 -7.16
N ASP A 103 -17.71 -0.25 -8.23
CA ASP A 103 -16.42 -0.95 -8.32
C ASP A 103 -15.41 -0.35 -7.35
N VAL A 104 -15.35 0.98 -7.25
CA VAL A 104 -14.47 1.67 -6.29
C VAL A 104 -14.87 1.31 -4.85
N ALA A 105 -16.17 1.30 -4.54
CA ALA A 105 -16.67 0.89 -3.23
C ALA A 105 -16.26 -0.55 -2.89
N ARG A 106 -16.44 -1.48 -3.83
CA ARG A 106 -16.04 -2.89 -3.67
C ARG A 106 -14.54 -3.02 -3.44
N GLN A 107 -13.71 -2.37 -4.26
CA GLN A 107 -12.26 -2.39 -4.10
C GLN A 107 -11.82 -1.86 -2.72
N MET A 108 -12.48 -0.81 -2.22
CA MET A 108 -12.20 -0.25 -0.90
C MET A 108 -12.55 -1.23 0.23
N HIS A 109 -13.65 -1.99 0.10
CA HIS A 109 -14.02 -3.03 1.07
C HIS A 109 -13.05 -4.22 1.06
N GLU A 110 -12.47 -4.55 -0.09
CA GLU A 110 -11.45 -5.60 -0.23
C GLU A 110 -10.07 -5.18 0.31
N ALA A 111 -9.76 -3.87 0.29
CA ALA A 111 -8.42 -3.36 0.59
C ALA A 111 -7.86 -3.80 1.96
N PRO A 112 -8.63 -3.79 3.09
CA PRO A 112 -8.12 -4.25 4.38
C PRO A 112 -7.72 -5.73 4.37
N GLN A 113 -8.46 -6.58 3.65
CA GLN A 113 -8.19 -8.01 3.58
C GLN A 113 -6.88 -8.28 2.84
N VAL A 114 -6.68 -7.60 1.72
CA VAL A 114 -5.44 -7.72 0.95
C VAL A 114 -4.26 -7.19 1.78
N MET A 115 -4.40 -6.03 2.41
CA MET A 115 -3.35 -5.48 3.26
C MET A 115 -3.00 -6.40 4.44
N ALA A 116 -3.97 -7.05 5.06
CA ALA A 116 -3.72 -7.98 6.16
C ALA A 116 -2.91 -9.21 5.75
N THR A 117 -2.95 -9.62 4.46
CA THR A 117 -2.08 -10.71 3.97
C THR A 117 -0.61 -10.33 3.82
N LEU A 118 -0.31 -9.03 3.84
CA LEU A 118 1.04 -8.47 3.72
C LEU A 118 1.63 -8.01 5.06
N ALA A 119 0.83 -8.01 6.12
CA ALA A 119 1.21 -7.61 7.48
C ALA A 119 1.69 -8.81 8.29
#